data_AF-P84970-F1
#
_entry.id   AF-P84970-F1
#
_cell.length_a   1.000
_cell.length_b   1.000
_cell.length_c   1.000
_cell.angle_alpha   90.00
_cell.angle_beta   90.00
_cell.angle_gamma   90.00
#
_symmetry.space_group_name_H-M   'P 1'
#
loop_
_entity.id
_entity.type
_entity.pdbx_description
1 polymer ?
#
loop_
_entity_poly.entity_id
_entity_poly.type
_entity_poly.pdbx_seq_one_letter_code
_entity_poly.pdbx_strand_id
1 'polypeptide(L)' 'RDCKSDSHKFHGACFSDTNCANVCQTEGFTRGKCDGIHCHCIKDC' A
#
# COMPACT_ATOMS: atom_id res chain seq x y z
N ARG A 1 -16.12 -1.45 4.79
CA ARG A 1 -15.19 -0.96 5.84
C ARG A 1 -13.81 -1.11 5.26
N ASP A 2 -13.01 -0.06 5.16
CA ASP A 2 -11.69 -0.22 4.53
C ASP A 2 -10.73 -1.02 5.44
N CYS A 3 -10.22 -2.14 4.94
CA CYS A 3 -9.13 -2.90 5.55
C CYS A 3 -7.79 -2.26 5.16
N LYS A 4 -7.08 -1.70 6.16
CA LYS A 4 -5.71 -1.19 6.02
C LYS A 4 -4.72 -2.27 6.49
N SER A 5 -3.70 -2.55 5.70
CA SER A 5 -2.59 -3.44 6.03
C SER A 5 -1.27 -2.84 5.53
N ASP A 6 -0.17 -3.03 6.25
CA ASP A 6 1.15 -2.73 5.72
C ASP A 6 1.47 -3.63 4.52
N SER A 7 2.16 -3.07 3.51
CA SER A 7 2.60 -3.82 2.34
C SER A 7 3.78 -4.72 2.70
N HIS A 8 3.70 -6.00 2.35
CA HIS A 8 4.79 -6.96 2.57
C HIS A 8 5.79 -6.97 1.41
N LYS A 9 5.39 -6.49 0.23
CA LYS A 9 6.24 -6.44 -0.97
C LYS A 9 6.89 -5.08 -1.19
N PHE A 10 6.49 -4.04 -0.46
CA PHE A 10 7.10 -2.72 -0.59
C PHE A 10 8.40 -2.66 0.20
N HIS A 11 9.53 -2.78 -0.49
CA HIS A 11 10.86 -2.66 0.12
C HIS A 11 11.41 -1.24 -0.03
N GLY A 12 11.75 -0.61 1.09
CA GLY A 12 12.36 0.72 1.13
C GLY A 12 11.39 1.81 1.54
N ALA A 13 11.83 3.06 1.42
CA ALA A 13 11.03 4.22 1.80
C ALA A 13 9.98 4.54 0.72
N CYS A 14 8.76 4.78 1.18
CA CYS A 14 7.65 5.16 0.33
C CYS A 14 7.77 6.62 -0.11
N PHE A 15 8.21 6.84 -1.34
CA PHE A 15 8.32 8.19 -1.93
C PHE A 15 7.17 8.54 -2.89
N SER A 16 6.35 7.55 -3.25
CA SER A 16 5.26 7.73 -4.20
C SER A 16 4.09 6.83 -3.85
N ASP A 17 2.94 7.45 -3.61
CA ASP A 17 1.68 6.74 -3.39
C ASP A 17 1.33 5.85 -4.57
N THR A 18 1.67 6.24 -5.80
CA THR A 18 1.45 5.45 -7.01
C THR A 18 2.24 4.14 -6.98
N ASN A 19 3.51 4.18 -6.55
CA ASN A 19 4.31 2.96 -6.40
C ASN A 19 3.73 2.06 -5.31
N CYS A 20 3.34 2.65 -4.17
CA CYS A 20 2.68 1.91 -3.10
C CYS A 20 1.38 1.27 -3.59
N ALA A 21 0.51 2.01 -4.27
CA ALA A 21 -0.73 1.51 -4.84
C ALA A 21 -0.51 0.41 -5.86
N ASN A 22 0.52 0.51 -6.72
CA ASN A 22 0.86 -0.55 -7.67
C ASN A 22 1.29 -1.83 -6.95
N VAL A 23 2.16 -1.72 -5.94
CA VAL A 23 2.59 -2.87 -5.14
C VAL A 23 1.40 -3.50 -4.40
N CYS A 24 0.58 -2.67 -3.76
CA CYS A 24 -0.64 -3.10 -3.08
C CYS A 24 -1.63 -3.81 -4.02
N GLN A 25 -1.77 -3.35 -5.26
CA GLN A 25 -2.55 -4.04 -6.28
C GLN A 25 -2.01 -5.45 -6.55
N THR A 26 -0.69 -5.64 -6.58
CA THR A 26 -0.07 -6.98 -6.69
C THR A 26 -0.22 -7.85 -5.44
N GLU A 27 -0.62 -7.26 -4.30
CA GLU A 27 -0.95 -7.95 -3.06
C GLU A 27 -2.46 -8.21 -2.92
N GLY A 28 -3.27 -7.80 -3.90
CA GLY A 28 -4.73 -7.95 -3.89
C GLY A 28 -5.47 -6.86 -3.13
N PHE A 29 -4.82 -5.72 -2.89
CA PHE A 29 -5.46 -4.51 -2.35
C PHE A 29 -5.86 -3.56 -3.47
N THR A 30 -6.93 -2.78 -3.28
CA THR A 30 -7.42 -1.88 -4.34
C THR A 30 -6.72 -0.53 -4.34
N ARG A 31 -6.13 -0.14 -3.21
CA ARG A 31 -5.48 1.16 -3.01
C ARG A 31 -4.20 0.97 -2.18
N GLY A 32 -3.30 1.94 -2.27
CA GLY A 32 -2.11 2.04 -1.42
C GLY A 32 -1.75 3.49 -1.19
N LYS A 33 -1.24 3.82 -0.01
CA LYS A 33 -0.74 5.15 0.34
C LYS A 33 0.53 5.08 1.18
N CYS A 34 1.43 6.01 0.96
CA CYS A 34 2.58 6.25 1.81
C CYS A 34 2.14 6.95 3.10
N ASP A 35 2.50 6.39 4.25
CA ASP A 35 2.35 7.00 5.56
C ASP A 35 3.76 7.10 6.17
N GLY A 36 4.33 8.29 6.09
CA GLY A 36 5.76 8.49 6.31
C GLY A 36 6.58 7.72 5.27
N ILE A 37 7.44 6.82 5.73
CA ILE A 37 8.27 5.95 4.88
C ILE A 37 7.64 4.57 4.63
N HIS A 38 6.49 4.26 5.24
CA HIS A 38 5.84 2.96 5.11
C HIS A 38 4.70 3.02 4.08
N CYS A 39 4.55 1.94 3.31
CA CYS A 39 3.44 1.79 2.38
C CYS A 39 2.31 1.02 3.04
N HIS A 40 1.12 1.62 3.15
CA HIS A 40 -0.07 0.94 3.59
C HIS A 40 -1.04 0.68 2.45
N CYS A 41 -1.38 -0.59 2.29
CA CYS A 41 -2.40 -1.06 1.39
C CYS A 41 -3.79 -0.98 2.00
N ILE A 42 -4.76 -0.55 1.19
CA ILE A 42 -6.15 -0.38 1.59
C ILE A 42 -7.03 -1.16 0.61
N LYS A 43 -7.95 -1.96 1.13
CA LYS A 43 -8.94 -2.67 0.33
C LYS A 43 -10.30 -2.60 0.98
N ASP A 44 -11.35 -2.72 0.18
CA ASP A 44 -12.69 -2.89 0.74
C ASP A 44 -12.76 -4.26 1.42
N CYS A 45 -13.18 -4.26 2.68
CA CYS A 45 -13.72 -5.44 3.34
C CYS A 45 -15.17 -5.15 3.77
#